data_AF-A0A011N2Z0-F1
#
_entry.id   AF-A0A011N2Z0-F1
#
_cell.length_a   1.000
_cell.length_b   1.000
_cell.length_c   1.000
_cell.angle_alpha   90.00
_cell.angle_beta   90.00
_cell.angle_gamma   90.00
#
_symmetry.space_group_name_H-M   'P 1'
#
loop_
_entity.id
_entity.type
_entity.pdbx_description
1 polymer ?
#
loop_
_entity_poly.entity_id
_entity_poly.type
_entity_poly.pdbx_seq_one_letter_code
_entity_poly.pdbx_strand_id
1 'polypeptide(L)'
;MTITFVTRHAGALEWAREEHLLPEGCVVASSFDPEHVEPGDLVIGTLPAQVAARICERGGRYQHLTIDLPEQLRGSELTAEQMRACRARLEEFDILRSTLRPRSTAQPQRNVHVVLASGENLPNLIPALASPMKAQQVVILASRTMAQTAVMLRHGLLRSGLDERSVRIHPEGCPDHDLKTILHWARERAAELHAEYRTDRLILNLTGGNKLMTVAFQQAFRAHAEIVYCDTERDRIDYFHPLARTPEKLPVDLLRLDSYLAVQGYSLRQEVPDATGIEQRAELTRQLICHAPEAQELLGHLNFAVKRYVERRPLDARVQPQPAGPGKEIVDRMVELKLLDAAENGLRVASERASRYLGGGWLEEWCWLVGKELELGDKGRRLHRTRWGINLRIDPWDGARVAAGNAYPLNELDAAFVHRNRMLLMECKSGQQISDPGKGQDILNKLEALGKHVGGRLDTKWLLSARHINSGNQVWQRAQKYGIRIVPPENLRELKNAVLTWMTT
;
A
#
# COMPACT_ATOMS: atom_id res chain seq x y z
N MET A 1 -34.64 30.11 6.53
CA MET A 1 -33.57 30.58 7.43
C MET A 1 -34.20 31.47 8.48
N THR A 2 -34.32 30.94 9.68
CA THR A 2 -34.84 31.60 10.87
C THR A 2 -33.66 31.98 11.76
N ILE A 3 -33.77 33.11 12.46
CA ILE A 3 -32.77 33.56 13.44
C ILE A 3 -33.45 33.62 14.80
N THR A 4 -32.95 32.86 15.76
CA THR A 4 -33.55 32.79 17.11
C THR A 4 -32.53 33.17 18.18
N PHE A 5 -32.84 34.21 18.96
CA PHE A 5 -32.08 34.60 20.14
C PHE A 5 -32.72 34.02 21.41
N VAL A 6 -32.03 33.07 22.02
CA VAL A 6 -32.53 32.31 23.16
C VAL A 6 -31.96 32.90 24.45
N THR A 7 -32.80 33.63 25.19
CA THR A 7 -32.42 34.21 26.48
C THR A 7 -33.63 34.33 27.41
N ARG A 8 -33.37 34.23 28.72
CA ARG A 8 -34.33 34.60 29.78
C ARG A 8 -33.94 35.91 30.49
N HIS A 9 -32.76 36.45 30.15
CA HIS A 9 -32.13 37.57 30.84
C HIS A 9 -32.41 38.87 30.09
N ALA A 10 -32.98 39.84 30.80
CA ALA A 10 -33.38 41.12 30.20
C ALA A 10 -32.16 41.91 29.71
N GLY A 11 -31.08 41.94 30.50
CA GLY A 11 -29.87 42.65 30.13
C GLY A 11 -29.16 42.07 28.91
N ALA A 12 -29.26 40.75 28.67
CA ALA A 12 -28.71 40.13 27.46
C ALA A 12 -29.45 40.56 26.19
N LEU A 13 -30.78 40.72 26.29
CA LEU A 13 -31.59 41.20 25.19
C LEU A 13 -31.37 42.70 24.92
N GLU A 14 -31.29 43.51 25.97
CA GLU A 14 -30.99 44.95 25.88
C GLU A 14 -29.61 45.17 25.27
N TRP A 15 -28.58 44.52 25.82
CA TRP A 15 -27.22 44.55 25.29
C TRP A 15 -27.17 44.16 23.81
N ALA A 16 -27.77 43.03 23.42
CA ALA A 16 -27.72 42.57 22.03
C ALA A 16 -28.43 43.52 21.06
N ARG A 17 -29.47 44.25 21.52
CA ARG A 17 -30.15 45.29 20.73
C ARG A 17 -29.31 46.55 20.59
N GLU A 18 -28.73 47.03 21.69
CA GLU A 18 -27.89 48.23 21.70
C GLU A 18 -26.61 48.05 20.88
N GLU A 19 -26.03 46.84 20.86
CA GLU A 19 -24.87 46.50 20.04
C GLU A 19 -25.24 46.10 18.60
N HIS A 20 -26.52 46.19 18.21
CA HIS A 20 -27.04 45.84 16.88
C HIS A 20 -26.69 44.41 16.41
N LEU A 21 -26.65 43.46 17.35
CA LEU A 21 -26.27 42.07 17.09
C LEU A 21 -27.44 41.17 16.68
N LEU A 22 -28.67 41.66 16.80
CA LEU A 22 -29.89 40.93 16.42
C LEU A 22 -30.37 41.42 15.04
N PRO A 23 -30.32 40.57 14.00
CA PRO A 23 -30.84 40.93 12.68
C PRO A 23 -32.35 41.17 12.68
N GLU A 24 -32.83 41.89 11.66
CA GLU A 24 -34.25 42.12 11.45
C GLU A 24 -35.01 40.79 11.29
N GLY A 25 -36.13 40.62 11.99
CA GLY A 25 -36.89 39.37 12.03
C GLY A 25 -36.36 38.31 13.01
N CYS A 26 -35.37 38.64 13.86
CA CYS A 26 -34.91 37.75 14.92
C CYS A 26 -36.02 37.45 15.93
N VAL A 27 -36.30 36.16 16.15
CA VAL A 27 -37.27 35.67 17.14
C VAL A 27 -36.58 35.55 18.49
N VAL A 28 -37.10 36.20 19.53
CA VAL A 28 -36.58 36.08 20.90
C VAL A 28 -37.40 35.02 21.65
N ALA A 29 -36.73 34.01 22.22
CA ALA A 29 -37.38 32.92 22.93
C ALA A 29 -36.70 32.65 24.28
N SER A 30 -37.47 32.22 25.29
CA SER A 30 -36.96 31.86 26.63
C SER A 30 -36.49 30.40 26.72
N SER A 31 -36.81 29.59 25.71
CA SER A 31 -36.41 28.19 25.55
C SER A 31 -36.33 27.85 24.06
N PHE A 32 -35.57 26.81 23.73
CA PHE A 32 -35.40 26.37 22.35
C PHE A 32 -35.41 24.85 22.27
N ASP A 33 -36.24 24.32 21.38
CA ASP A 33 -36.26 22.91 21.03
C ASP A 33 -35.45 22.70 19.75
N PRO A 34 -34.27 22.05 19.82
CA PRO A 34 -33.42 21.87 18.66
C PRO A 34 -34.05 20.95 17.60
N GLU A 35 -35.13 20.22 17.88
CA GLU A 35 -35.80 19.38 16.89
C GLU A 35 -36.60 20.15 15.82
N HIS A 36 -36.69 21.48 15.92
CA HIS A 36 -37.30 22.32 14.88
C HIS A 36 -36.27 23.04 13.99
N VAL A 37 -34.98 22.77 14.18
CA VAL A 37 -33.92 23.40 13.37
C VAL A 37 -33.97 22.86 11.95
N GLU A 38 -34.01 23.77 10.98
CA GLU A 38 -33.80 23.50 9.56
C GLU A 38 -32.37 23.91 9.14
N PRO A 39 -31.80 23.28 8.09
CA PRO A 39 -30.47 23.65 7.60
C PRO A 39 -30.35 25.14 7.26
N GLY A 40 -29.32 25.79 7.81
CA GLY A 40 -29.03 27.21 7.61
C GLY A 40 -29.66 28.16 8.65
N ASP A 41 -30.53 27.67 9.54
CA ASP A 41 -31.04 28.47 10.66
C ASP A 41 -29.90 28.90 11.60
N LEU A 42 -30.05 30.05 12.26
CA LEU A 42 -29.08 30.59 13.22
C LEU A 42 -29.71 30.65 14.61
N VAL A 43 -29.10 29.97 15.58
CA VAL A 43 -29.52 29.98 16.98
C VAL A 43 -28.44 30.65 17.81
N ILE A 44 -28.82 31.66 18.57
CA ILE A 44 -27.92 32.51 19.35
C ILE A 44 -28.29 32.40 20.83
N GLY A 45 -27.32 32.17 21.71
CA GLY A 45 -27.52 32.22 23.16
C GLY A 45 -26.60 31.27 23.95
N THR A 46 -26.69 31.31 25.27
CA THR A 46 -25.96 30.40 26.17
C THR A 46 -26.75 29.10 26.33
N LEU A 47 -26.52 28.13 25.44
CA LEU A 47 -27.25 26.87 25.41
C LEU A 47 -26.43 25.72 26.03
N PRO A 48 -27.07 24.73 26.67
CA PRO A 48 -26.38 23.52 27.07
C PRO A 48 -25.71 22.83 25.88
N ALA A 49 -24.49 22.30 26.08
CA ALA A 49 -23.67 21.74 24.99
C ALA A 49 -24.39 20.66 24.17
N GLN A 50 -25.24 19.85 24.79
CA GLN A 50 -26.03 18.82 24.11
C GLN A 50 -27.09 19.39 23.16
N VAL A 51 -27.64 20.58 23.45
CA VAL A 51 -28.61 21.29 22.62
C VAL A 51 -27.87 21.96 21.46
N ALA A 52 -26.78 22.67 21.74
CA ALA A 52 -25.93 23.28 20.72
C ALA A 52 -25.39 22.25 19.72
N ALA A 53 -24.90 21.09 20.19
CA ALA A 53 -24.50 20.00 19.31
C ALA A 53 -25.65 19.52 18.42
N ARG A 54 -26.88 19.43 18.96
CA ARG A 54 -28.06 19.00 18.19
C ARG A 54 -28.45 20.00 17.11
N ILE A 55 -28.27 21.30 17.37
CA ILE A 55 -28.45 22.37 16.37
C ILE A 55 -27.46 22.17 15.21
N CYS A 56 -26.18 21.99 15.52
CA CYS A 56 -25.13 21.75 14.51
C CYS A 56 -25.38 20.45 13.71
N GLU A 57 -25.79 19.36 14.38
CA GLU A 57 -26.15 18.08 13.74
C GLU A 57 -27.26 18.24 12.69
N ARG A 58 -28.22 19.14 12.92
CA ARG A 58 -29.34 19.42 12.00
C ARG A 58 -29.00 20.45 10.92
N GLY A 59 -27.74 20.90 10.85
CA GLY A 59 -27.28 21.87 9.87
C GLY A 59 -27.58 23.32 10.23
N GLY A 60 -28.00 23.58 11.47
CA GLY A 60 -28.11 24.94 12.03
C GLY A 60 -26.74 25.49 12.43
N ARG A 61 -26.63 26.82 12.47
CA ARG A 61 -25.48 27.57 12.98
C ARG A 61 -25.74 27.95 14.43
N TYR A 62 -24.72 27.82 15.27
CA TYR A 62 -24.80 28.12 16.69
C TYR A 62 -23.84 29.24 17.08
N GLN A 63 -24.38 30.33 17.64
CA GLN A 63 -23.60 31.39 18.26
C GLN A 63 -23.80 31.40 19.78
N HIS A 64 -22.72 31.25 20.52
CA HIS A 64 -22.72 31.31 21.98
C HIS A 64 -22.59 32.76 22.43
N LEU A 65 -23.37 33.14 23.45
CA LEU A 65 -23.14 34.38 24.19
C LEU A 65 -22.03 34.12 25.21
N THR A 66 -20.82 34.58 24.89
CA THR A 66 -19.64 34.47 25.76
C THR A 66 -19.48 35.74 26.57
N ILE A 67 -19.26 35.58 27.87
CA ILE A 67 -19.08 36.69 28.83
C ILE A 67 -17.87 36.34 29.71
N ASP A 68 -16.93 37.27 29.84
CA ASP A 68 -15.76 37.13 30.71
C ASP A 68 -16.18 37.47 32.16
N LEU A 69 -17.03 36.62 32.75
CA LEU A 69 -17.72 36.91 34.00
C LEU A 69 -16.82 36.67 35.23
N PRO A 70 -16.50 37.71 36.03
CA PRO A 70 -15.74 37.55 37.26
C PRO A 70 -16.56 36.80 38.33
N GLU A 71 -15.87 36.15 39.27
CA GLU A 71 -16.50 35.26 40.25
C GLU A 71 -17.60 35.93 41.06
N GLN A 72 -17.42 37.21 41.42
CA GLN A 72 -18.38 37.97 42.24
C GLN A 72 -19.71 38.24 41.52
N LEU A 73 -19.73 38.18 40.18
CA LEU A 73 -20.91 38.45 39.36
C LEU A 73 -21.60 37.17 38.86
N ARG A 74 -21.07 35.98 39.18
CA ARG A 74 -21.69 34.70 38.79
C ARG A 74 -23.03 34.52 39.50
N GLY A 75 -24.05 34.12 38.74
CA GLY A 75 -25.41 33.88 39.26
C GLY A 75 -26.23 35.15 39.52
N SER A 76 -25.69 36.34 39.24
CA SER A 76 -26.43 37.60 39.30
C SER A 76 -27.00 37.97 37.93
N GLU A 77 -28.16 38.66 37.90
CA GLU A 77 -28.70 39.25 36.68
C GLU A 77 -27.84 40.46 36.29
N LEU A 78 -27.36 40.50 35.05
CA LEU A 78 -26.47 41.57 34.55
C LEU A 78 -27.27 42.62 33.76
N THR A 79 -26.92 43.89 33.91
CA THR A 79 -27.38 44.97 33.03
C THR A 79 -26.59 45.00 31.71
N ALA A 80 -27.08 45.71 30.69
CA ALA A 80 -26.36 45.86 29.43
C ALA A 80 -24.96 46.49 29.60
N GLU A 81 -24.83 47.48 30.49
CA GLU A 81 -23.54 48.10 30.82
C GLU A 81 -22.59 47.12 31.52
N GLN A 82 -23.09 46.28 32.43
CA GLN A 82 -22.29 45.24 33.07
C GLN A 82 -21.85 44.17 32.07
N MET A 83 -22.69 43.82 31.09
CA MET A 83 -22.32 42.91 30.00
C MET A 83 -21.21 43.49 29.13
N ARG A 84 -21.25 44.79 28.81
CA ARG A 84 -20.14 45.49 28.14
C ARG A 84 -18.86 45.42 28.96
N ALA A 85 -18.95 45.74 30.26
CA ALA A 85 -17.81 45.70 31.17
C ALA A 85 -17.20 44.29 31.26
N CYS A 86 -18.03 43.24 31.16
CA CYS A 86 -17.61 41.84 31.13
C CYS A 86 -17.30 41.31 29.72
N ARG A 87 -17.09 42.18 28.72
CA ARG A 87 -16.69 41.82 27.35
C ARG A 87 -17.61 40.77 26.70
N ALA A 88 -18.91 40.93 26.92
CA ALA A 88 -19.92 40.11 26.27
C ALA A 88 -19.76 40.16 24.74
N ARG A 89 -19.88 39.01 24.09
CA ARG A 89 -19.73 38.86 22.64
C ARG A 89 -20.46 37.60 22.16
N LEU A 90 -20.82 37.60 20.87
CA LEU A 90 -21.36 36.42 20.21
C LEU A 90 -20.24 35.73 19.42
N GLU A 91 -20.01 34.46 19.71
CA GLU A 91 -18.98 33.63 19.08
C GLU A 91 -19.62 32.41 18.42
N GLU A 92 -19.25 32.10 17.17
CA GLU A 92 -19.78 30.92 16.48
C GLU A 92 -19.01 29.66 16.92
N PHE A 93 -19.75 28.63 17.33
CA PHE A 93 -19.19 27.35 17.75
C PHE A 93 -19.75 26.24 16.86
N ASP A 94 -18.85 25.41 16.33
CA ASP A 94 -19.20 24.13 15.71
C ASP A 94 -18.99 23.02 16.76
N ILE A 95 -20.10 22.50 17.29
CA ILE A 95 -20.08 21.52 18.37
C ILE A 95 -20.46 20.16 17.82
N LEU A 96 -19.50 19.23 17.90
CA LEU A 96 -19.70 17.84 17.53
C LEU A 96 -19.83 16.97 18.77
N ARG A 97 -20.95 16.25 18.89
CA ARG A 97 -21.12 15.22 19.91
C ARG A 97 -20.27 14.01 19.53
N SER A 98 -19.23 13.73 20.30
CA SER A 98 -18.45 12.51 20.11
C SER A 98 -19.27 11.29 20.52
N THR A 99 -19.40 10.32 19.61
CA THR A 99 -19.93 8.98 19.90
C THR A 99 -18.81 7.96 20.12
N LEU A 100 -17.55 8.40 20.01
CA LEU A 100 -16.40 7.59 20.34
C LEU A 100 -16.39 7.31 21.83
N ARG A 101 -16.51 6.03 22.15
CA ARG A 101 -16.42 5.58 23.54
C ARG A 101 -14.96 5.63 23.97
N PRO A 102 -14.64 6.22 25.15
CA PRO A 102 -13.38 5.92 25.82
C PRO A 102 -13.25 4.39 25.91
N ARG A 103 -12.03 3.85 25.85
CA ARG A 103 -11.79 2.41 26.02
C ARG A 103 -12.39 1.97 27.37
N SER A 104 -13.61 1.46 27.31
CA SER A 104 -14.26 0.74 28.40
C SER A 104 -13.50 -0.56 28.63
N THR A 105 -13.55 -1.09 29.84
CA THR A 105 -13.12 -2.45 30.17
C THR A 105 -13.91 -3.51 29.39
N ALA A 106 -15.08 -3.16 28.83
CA ALA A 106 -15.77 -3.96 27.82
C ALA A 106 -15.11 -3.77 26.46
N GLN A 107 -14.37 -4.80 26.01
CA GLN A 107 -13.74 -4.83 24.69
C GLN A 107 -14.79 -4.65 23.57
N PRO A 108 -14.50 -3.82 22.54
CA PRO A 108 -15.33 -3.80 21.33
C PRO A 108 -15.37 -5.20 20.73
N GLN A 109 -16.53 -5.62 20.21
CA GLN A 109 -16.69 -6.98 19.69
C GLN A 109 -15.80 -7.23 18.46
N ARG A 110 -15.68 -6.25 17.56
CA ARG A 110 -14.88 -6.33 16.33
C ARG A 110 -14.27 -4.98 15.96
N ASN A 111 -13.18 -5.00 15.19
CA ASN A 111 -12.68 -3.85 14.44
C ASN A 111 -13.32 -3.84 13.05
N VAL A 112 -13.97 -2.74 12.71
CA VAL A 112 -14.60 -2.50 11.41
C VAL A 112 -13.83 -1.40 10.71
N HIS A 113 -13.23 -1.72 9.58
CA HIS A 113 -12.50 -0.75 8.77
C HIS A 113 -13.41 -0.16 7.70
N VAL A 114 -13.45 1.16 7.62
CA VAL A 114 -14.00 1.90 6.50
C VAL A 114 -12.82 2.40 5.68
N VAL A 115 -12.72 1.99 4.43
CA VAL A 115 -11.58 2.32 3.55
C VAL A 115 -12.07 3.04 2.31
N LEU A 116 -11.34 4.07 1.89
CA LEU A 116 -11.61 4.78 0.64
C LEU A 116 -10.75 4.19 -0.47
N ALA A 117 -11.36 3.66 -1.53
CA ALA A 117 -10.61 3.18 -2.69
C ALA A 117 -9.81 4.32 -3.33
N SER A 118 -8.55 4.05 -3.71
CA SER A 118 -7.60 5.01 -4.28
C SER A 118 -6.65 4.32 -5.24
N GLY A 119 -5.97 5.08 -6.10
CA GLY A 119 -4.95 4.53 -7.02
C GLY A 119 -3.83 3.72 -6.36
N GLU A 120 -3.63 3.86 -5.05
CA GLU A 120 -2.73 3.03 -4.25
C GLU A 120 -3.52 2.23 -3.20
N ASN A 121 -3.56 0.91 -3.34
CA ASN A 121 -4.33 0.03 -2.44
C ASN A 121 -3.53 -0.58 -1.29
N LEU A 122 -2.20 -0.66 -1.39
CA LEU A 122 -1.36 -1.19 -0.30
C LEU A 122 -1.60 -0.43 1.03
N PRO A 123 -1.63 0.91 1.06
CA PRO A 123 -1.88 1.63 2.30
C PRO A 123 -3.32 1.49 2.84
N ASN A 124 -4.27 1.05 1.99
CA ASN A 124 -5.62 0.67 2.43
C ASN A 124 -5.67 -0.73 3.04
N LEU A 125 -4.91 -1.67 2.47
CA LEU A 125 -4.82 -3.06 2.92
C LEU A 125 -4.05 -3.21 4.24
N ILE A 126 -2.89 -2.56 4.35
CA ILE A 126 -1.92 -2.80 5.42
C ILE A 126 -2.51 -2.56 6.83
N PRO A 127 -3.22 -1.45 7.12
CA PRO A 127 -3.84 -1.24 8.44
C PRO A 127 -4.88 -2.31 8.80
N ALA A 128 -5.62 -2.82 7.81
CA ALA A 128 -6.61 -3.88 8.04
C ALA A 128 -5.97 -5.20 8.49
N LEU A 129 -4.67 -5.41 8.23
CA LEU A 129 -3.94 -6.60 8.64
C LEU A 129 -3.12 -6.40 9.94
N ALA A 130 -2.85 -5.16 10.32
CA ALA A 130 -1.99 -4.84 11.45
C ALA A 130 -2.62 -5.23 12.79
N SER A 131 -1.93 -6.05 13.60
CA SER A 131 -2.41 -6.59 14.88
C SER A 131 -3.18 -5.63 15.80
N PRO A 132 -2.74 -4.38 16.08
CA PRO A 132 -3.46 -3.48 17.00
C PRO A 132 -4.85 -3.04 16.50
N MET A 133 -5.11 -3.21 15.20
CA MET A 133 -6.36 -2.82 14.56
C MET A 133 -6.81 -3.84 13.52
N LYS A 134 -6.37 -5.10 13.60
CA LYS A 134 -6.66 -6.11 12.58
C LYS A 134 -8.17 -6.19 12.35
N ALA A 135 -8.57 -6.02 11.10
CA ALA A 135 -9.96 -5.94 10.69
C ALA A 135 -10.63 -7.32 10.81
N GLN A 136 -11.86 -7.31 11.33
CA GLN A 136 -12.79 -8.44 11.21
C GLN A 136 -13.89 -8.14 10.19
N GLN A 137 -14.09 -6.86 9.85
CA GLN A 137 -14.98 -6.40 8.79
C GLN A 137 -14.31 -5.24 8.05
N VAL A 138 -14.51 -5.16 6.74
CA VAL A 138 -14.06 -4.05 5.89
C VAL A 138 -15.20 -3.61 4.99
N VAL A 139 -15.50 -2.32 5.05
CA VAL A 139 -16.41 -1.62 4.15
C VAL A 139 -15.59 -0.74 3.23
N ILE A 140 -15.59 -1.07 1.93
CA ILE A 140 -14.88 -0.33 0.90
C ILE A 140 -15.84 0.69 0.29
N LEU A 141 -15.51 1.97 0.42
CA LEU A 141 -16.21 3.07 -0.22
C LEU A 141 -15.43 3.49 -1.46
N ALA A 142 -16.11 3.58 -2.60
CA ALA A 142 -15.47 3.88 -3.87
C ALA A 142 -16.33 4.81 -4.71
N SER A 143 -15.69 5.75 -5.40
CA SER A 143 -16.34 6.47 -6.48
C SER A 143 -16.51 5.58 -7.71
N ARG A 144 -17.34 6.02 -8.67
CA ARG A 144 -17.53 5.30 -9.93
C ARG A 144 -16.20 5.08 -10.67
N THR A 145 -15.31 6.07 -10.62
CA THR A 145 -13.98 6.03 -11.25
C THR A 145 -13.04 5.03 -10.57
N MET A 146 -13.24 4.73 -9.28
CA MET A 146 -12.42 3.82 -8.48
C MET A 146 -13.03 2.41 -8.31
N ALA A 147 -14.09 2.07 -9.05
CA ALA A 147 -14.78 0.78 -8.91
C ALA A 147 -13.85 -0.43 -9.12
N GLN A 148 -13.03 -0.41 -10.16
CA GLN A 148 -12.06 -1.48 -10.42
C GLN A 148 -11.04 -1.60 -9.29
N THR A 149 -10.57 -0.47 -8.78
CA THR A 149 -9.60 -0.41 -7.71
C THR A 149 -10.17 -0.94 -6.38
N ALA A 150 -11.46 -0.70 -6.11
CA ALA A 150 -12.17 -1.27 -4.98
C ALA A 150 -12.26 -2.81 -5.07
N VAL A 151 -12.51 -3.33 -6.27
CA VAL A 151 -12.55 -4.77 -6.55
C VAL A 151 -11.15 -5.40 -6.35
N MET A 152 -10.08 -4.74 -6.79
CA MET A 152 -8.70 -5.15 -6.52
C MET A 152 -8.36 -5.14 -5.01
N LEU A 153 -8.78 -4.10 -4.29
CA LEU A 153 -8.57 -4.02 -2.84
C LEU A 153 -9.31 -5.15 -2.12
N ARG A 154 -10.57 -5.43 -2.51
CA ARG A 154 -11.33 -6.56 -2.00
C ARG A 154 -10.58 -7.87 -2.23
N HIS A 155 -10.08 -8.12 -3.44
CA HIS A 155 -9.29 -9.32 -3.72
C HIS A 155 -8.04 -9.43 -2.85
N GLY A 156 -7.28 -8.34 -2.70
CA GLY A 156 -6.14 -8.26 -1.81
C GLY A 156 -6.48 -8.63 -0.36
N LEU A 157 -7.60 -8.13 0.18
CA LEU A 157 -8.09 -8.45 1.52
C LEU A 157 -8.43 -9.94 1.67
N LEU A 158 -9.13 -10.51 0.68
CA LEU A 158 -9.49 -11.94 0.68
C LEU A 158 -8.24 -12.84 0.61
N ARG A 159 -7.30 -12.50 -0.27
CA ARG A 159 -6.01 -13.21 -0.39
C ARG A 159 -5.12 -13.05 0.83
N SER A 160 -5.35 -12.01 1.63
CA SER A 160 -4.70 -11.80 2.93
C SER A 160 -5.38 -12.54 4.08
N GLY A 161 -6.44 -13.31 3.81
CA GLY A 161 -7.10 -14.20 4.77
C GLY A 161 -8.36 -13.64 5.43
N LEU A 162 -8.95 -12.56 4.91
CA LEU A 162 -10.30 -12.15 5.31
C LEU A 162 -11.35 -12.99 4.56
N ASP A 163 -12.45 -13.33 5.23
CA ASP A 163 -13.55 -14.06 4.61
C ASP A 163 -14.37 -13.18 3.67
N GLU A 164 -15.02 -13.79 2.67
CA GLU A 164 -15.86 -13.06 1.70
C GLU A 164 -16.98 -12.25 2.33
N ARG A 165 -17.56 -12.78 3.42
CA ARG A 165 -18.63 -12.12 4.19
C ARG A 165 -18.13 -10.94 5.00
N SER A 166 -16.82 -10.83 5.20
CA SER A 166 -16.18 -9.80 6.00
C SER A 166 -15.68 -8.62 5.17
N VAL A 167 -15.78 -8.68 3.84
CA VAL A 167 -15.32 -7.62 2.95
C VAL A 167 -16.40 -7.28 1.94
N ARG A 168 -17.03 -6.11 2.13
CA ARG A 168 -18.06 -5.60 1.23
C ARG A 168 -17.65 -4.28 0.59
N ILE A 169 -17.97 -4.13 -0.68
CA ILE A 169 -17.94 -2.84 -1.38
C ILE A 169 -19.31 -2.22 -1.22
N HIS A 170 -19.37 -0.96 -0.80
CA HIS A 170 -20.63 -0.25 -0.66
C HIS A 170 -21.28 -0.08 -2.04
N PRO A 171 -22.59 -0.37 -2.19
CA PRO A 171 -23.23 -0.43 -3.50
C PRO A 171 -23.41 0.96 -4.13
N GLU A 172 -23.65 1.99 -3.31
CA GLU A 172 -23.70 3.38 -3.79
C GLU A 172 -22.29 3.92 -4.01
N GLY A 173 -22.06 4.50 -5.19
CA GLY A 173 -20.80 5.16 -5.51
C GLY A 173 -20.63 6.48 -4.76
N CYS A 174 -19.50 6.63 -4.08
CA CYS A 174 -19.14 7.86 -3.38
C CYS A 174 -18.91 9.01 -4.38
N PRO A 175 -19.47 10.22 -4.14
CA PRO A 175 -19.06 11.42 -4.85
C PRO A 175 -17.56 11.68 -4.69
N ASP A 176 -16.90 12.14 -5.75
CA ASP A 176 -15.45 12.41 -5.79
C ASP A 176 -15.10 13.85 -6.16
N HIS A 177 -16.10 14.70 -6.39
CA HIS A 177 -15.97 16.12 -6.68
C HIS A 177 -17.03 16.90 -5.92
N ASP A 178 -16.82 18.21 -5.81
CA ASP A 178 -17.61 19.13 -4.98
C ASP A 178 -17.63 18.78 -3.48
N LEU A 179 -16.92 19.58 -2.68
CA LEU A 179 -16.73 19.30 -1.25
C LEU A 179 -18.06 19.20 -0.49
N LYS A 180 -19.08 20.01 -0.84
CA LYS A 180 -20.37 20.01 -0.15
C LYS A 180 -21.12 18.70 -0.37
N THR A 181 -21.16 18.23 -1.61
CA THR A 181 -21.77 16.95 -2.00
C THR A 181 -21.08 15.79 -1.31
N ILE A 182 -19.73 15.76 -1.33
CA ILE A 182 -18.95 14.71 -0.64
C ILE A 182 -19.23 14.72 0.86
N LEU A 183 -19.22 15.90 1.50
CA LEU A 183 -19.43 16.03 2.94
C LEU A 183 -20.83 15.58 3.35
N HIS A 184 -21.86 15.95 2.59
CA HIS A 184 -23.23 15.50 2.84
C HIS A 184 -23.33 13.98 2.76
N TRP A 185 -22.84 13.38 1.68
CA TRP A 185 -22.83 11.93 1.50
C TRP A 185 -22.03 11.21 2.60
N ALA A 186 -20.85 11.73 2.95
CA ALA A 186 -20.00 11.16 3.99
C ALA A 186 -20.65 11.21 5.38
N ARG A 187 -21.43 12.27 5.69
CA ARG A 187 -22.19 12.37 6.95
C ARG A 187 -23.30 11.32 7.03
N GLU A 188 -24.05 11.14 5.95
CA GLU A 188 -25.08 10.09 5.88
C GLU A 188 -24.45 8.71 6.09
N ARG A 189 -23.34 8.42 5.40
CA ARG A 189 -22.65 7.14 5.55
C ARG A 189 -22.02 6.95 6.92
N ALA A 190 -21.46 7.99 7.53
CA ALA A 190 -20.92 7.91 8.87
C ALA A 190 -22.02 7.57 9.90
N ALA A 191 -23.20 8.18 9.77
CA ALA A 191 -24.35 7.90 10.62
C ALA A 191 -24.89 6.47 10.41
N GLU A 192 -25.05 6.04 9.15
CA GLU A 192 -25.49 4.68 8.80
C GLU A 192 -24.54 3.62 9.37
N LEU A 193 -23.24 3.73 9.09
CA LEU A 193 -22.24 2.77 9.56
C LEU A 193 -22.11 2.78 11.08
N HIS A 194 -22.22 3.94 11.73
CA HIS A 194 -22.25 4.00 13.18
C HIS A 194 -23.47 3.29 13.78
N ALA A 195 -24.64 3.41 13.14
CA ALA A 195 -25.84 2.72 13.57
C ALA A 195 -25.72 1.19 13.37
N GLU A 196 -25.18 0.75 12.22
CA GLU A 196 -24.95 -0.67 11.91
C GLU A 196 -23.93 -1.32 12.87
N TYR A 197 -22.85 -0.60 13.19
CA TYR A 197 -21.72 -1.10 13.98
C TYR A 197 -21.62 -0.48 15.38
N ARG A 198 -22.77 -0.22 16.03
CA ARG A 198 -22.89 0.56 17.29
C ARG A 198 -22.01 0.10 18.46
N THR A 199 -21.68 -1.19 18.51
CA THR A 199 -20.85 -1.81 19.58
C THR A 199 -19.43 -2.15 19.15
N ASP A 200 -19.13 -1.99 17.86
CA ASP A 200 -17.83 -2.31 17.29
C ASP A 200 -16.91 -1.09 17.29
N ARG A 201 -15.61 -1.32 17.08
CA ARG A 201 -14.63 -0.27 16.89
C ARG A 201 -14.58 0.11 15.43
N LEU A 202 -15.18 1.24 15.08
CA LEU A 202 -15.14 1.79 13.73
C LEU A 202 -13.83 2.54 13.51
N ILE A 203 -13.14 2.20 12.42
CA ILE A 203 -11.84 2.76 12.05
C ILE A 203 -11.93 3.22 10.59
N LEU A 204 -11.85 4.53 10.36
CA LEU A 204 -11.71 5.08 9.03
C LEU A 204 -10.23 5.13 8.65
N ASN A 205 -9.85 4.38 7.62
CA ASN A 205 -8.56 4.53 6.97
C ASN A 205 -8.64 5.66 5.93
N LEU A 206 -8.08 6.80 6.26
CA LEU A 206 -8.08 8.01 5.45
C LEU A 206 -6.86 8.10 4.51
N THR A 207 -6.16 6.99 4.28
CA THR A 207 -5.00 6.99 3.36
C THR A 207 -5.44 7.07 1.90
N GLY A 208 -6.61 6.51 1.58
CA GLY A 208 -7.19 6.57 0.24
C GLY A 208 -8.16 7.74 0.03
N GLY A 209 -8.82 7.74 -1.12
CA GLY A 209 -9.61 8.87 -1.62
C GLY A 209 -8.74 10.02 -2.16
N ASN A 210 -9.39 10.98 -2.82
CA ASN A 210 -8.72 12.22 -3.22
C ASN A 210 -8.72 13.24 -2.06
N LYS A 211 -8.01 14.36 -2.23
CA LYS A 211 -7.89 15.38 -1.17
C LYS A 211 -9.23 15.89 -0.64
N LEU A 212 -10.20 16.18 -1.52
CA LEU A 212 -11.53 16.65 -1.10
C LEU A 212 -12.26 15.59 -0.29
N MET A 213 -12.17 14.32 -0.70
CA MET A 213 -12.70 13.20 0.06
C MET A 213 -12.02 13.09 1.43
N THR A 214 -10.69 13.15 1.51
CA THR A 214 -10.00 13.05 2.80
C THR A 214 -10.47 14.11 3.80
N VAL A 215 -10.65 15.37 3.35
CA VAL A 215 -11.16 16.46 4.20
C VAL A 215 -12.59 16.21 4.63
N ALA A 216 -13.49 15.88 3.69
CA ALA A 216 -14.90 15.65 3.96
C ALA A 216 -15.12 14.46 4.91
N PHE A 217 -14.45 13.33 4.66
CA PHE A 217 -14.57 12.13 5.47
C PHE A 217 -13.95 12.31 6.84
N GLN A 218 -12.83 13.04 6.95
CA GLN A 218 -12.28 13.37 8.26
C GLN A 218 -13.29 14.15 9.11
N GLN A 219 -13.96 15.14 8.52
CA GLN A 219 -14.98 15.93 9.21
C GLN A 219 -16.20 15.08 9.59
N ALA A 220 -16.74 14.32 8.63
CA ALA A 220 -17.95 13.52 8.82
C ALA A 220 -17.77 12.39 9.84
N PHE A 221 -16.65 11.66 9.80
CA PHE A 221 -16.43 10.50 10.65
C PHE A 221 -15.83 10.83 12.01
N ARG A 222 -15.40 12.09 12.27
CA ARG A 222 -14.75 12.48 13.53
C ARG A 222 -15.57 12.11 14.77
N ALA A 223 -16.89 12.26 14.71
CA ALA A 223 -17.77 11.90 15.80
C ALA A 223 -17.94 10.39 15.98
N HIS A 224 -17.66 9.58 14.96
CA HIS A 224 -18.13 8.20 14.83
C HIS A 224 -17.03 7.13 14.76
N ALA A 225 -15.82 7.49 14.35
CA ALA A 225 -14.74 6.54 14.09
C ALA A 225 -13.38 7.06 14.57
N GLU A 226 -12.49 6.13 14.92
CA GLU A 226 -11.06 6.43 14.92
C GLU A 226 -10.63 6.69 13.48
N ILE A 227 -9.79 7.69 13.26
CA ILE A 227 -9.34 8.06 11.92
C ILE A 227 -7.84 7.87 11.86
N VAL A 228 -7.40 7.01 10.95
CA VAL A 228 -6.00 6.64 10.78
C VAL A 228 -5.48 6.98 9.39
N TYR A 229 -4.17 7.21 9.32
CA TYR A 229 -3.43 7.40 8.08
C TYR A 229 -2.19 6.49 8.08
N CYS A 230 -2.00 5.73 7.00
CA CYS A 230 -0.92 4.77 6.86
C CYS A 230 0.24 5.39 6.08
N ASP A 231 1.29 5.81 6.79
CA ASP A 231 2.54 6.25 6.18
C ASP A 231 3.45 5.02 5.96
N THR A 232 3.30 4.40 4.79
CA THR A 232 4.10 3.25 4.37
C THR A 232 5.58 3.56 4.16
N GLU A 233 5.95 4.83 3.99
CA GLU A 233 7.33 5.27 3.79
C GLU A 233 8.08 5.38 5.12
N ARG A 234 7.39 5.83 6.18
CA ARG A 234 7.93 5.93 7.55
C ARG A 234 7.56 4.77 8.46
N ASP A 235 6.97 3.71 7.92
CA ASP A 235 6.55 2.51 8.63
C ASP A 235 5.71 2.79 9.88
N ARG A 236 4.69 3.64 9.74
CA ARG A 236 3.78 3.97 10.84
C ARG A 236 2.34 4.17 10.40
N ILE A 237 1.43 4.04 11.36
CA ILE A 237 0.02 4.39 11.23
C ILE A 237 -0.26 5.53 12.21
N ASP A 238 -0.52 6.72 11.69
CA ASP A 238 -0.83 7.93 12.44
C ASP A 238 -2.33 8.01 12.76
N TYR A 239 -2.67 8.59 13.91
CA TYR A 239 -4.06 8.89 14.27
C TYR A 239 -4.38 10.36 13.99
N PHE A 240 -5.27 10.62 13.04
CA PHE A 240 -5.89 11.93 12.89
C PHE A 240 -7.02 12.15 13.90
N HIS A 241 -7.63 11.07 14.38
CA HIS A 241 -8.58 11.15 15.47
C HIS A 241 -8.66 9.84 16.27
N PRO A 242 -8.61 9.88 17.62
CA PRO A 242 -8.24 11.05 18.43
C PRO A 242 -6.74 11.37 18.33
N LEU A 243 -6.39 12.66 18.23
CA LEU A 243 -5.00 13.14 18.08
C LEU A 243 -4.09 12.77 19.26
N ALA A 244 -4.65 12.52 20.44
CA ALA A 244 -3.88 12.16 21.63
C ALA A 244 -3.28 10.74 21.56
N ARG A 245 -3.67 9.92 20.57
CA ARG A 245 -3.11 8.58 20.41
C ARG A 245 -1.73 8.61 19.77
N THR A 246 -0.83 7.82 20.34
CA THR A 246 0.49 7.59 19.77
C THR A 246 0.37 6.81 18.47
N PRO A 247 1.15 7.15 17.43
CA PRO A 247 1.21 6.38 16.20
C PRO A 247 1.60 4.92 16.45
N GLU A 248 0.99 4.01 15.69
CA GLU A 248 1.37 2.58 15.70
C GLU A 248 2.55 2.36 14.75
N LYS A 249 3.50 1.51 15.14
CA LYS A 249 4.55 1.04 14.21
C LYS A 249 3.96 0.03 13.23
N LEU A 250 4.28 0.15 11.94
CA LEU A 250 3.85 -0.81 10.94
C LEU A 250 4.54 -2.17 11.16
N PRO A 251 3.77 -3.28 11.30
CA PRO A 251 4.36 -4.60 11.35
C PRO A 251 5.04 -4.95 10.01
N VAL A 252 6.23 -5.56 10.09
CA VAL A 252 7.10 -5.80 8.94
C VAL A 252 6.65 -6.95 8.03
N ASP A 253 5.88 -7.89 8.59
CA ASP A 253 5.54 -9.15 7.95
C ASP A 253 4.02 -9.33 7.78
N LEU A 254 3.32 -8.37 7.18
CA LEU A 254 1.88 -8.50 6.91
C LEU A 254 1.60 -9.15 5.55
N LEU A 255 2.35 -8.79 4.52
CA LEU A 255 2.04 -9.21 3.14
C LEU A 255 2.90 -10.37 2.65
N ARG A 256 2.25 -11.43 2.16
CA ARG A 256 2.87 -12.49 1.33
C ARG A 256 2.90 -12.05 -0.14
N LEU A 257 3.66 -12.75 -0.99
CA LEU A 257 3.70 -12.48 -2.43
C LEU A 257 2.30 -12.52 -3.07
N ASP A 258 1.51 -13.55 -2.77
CA ASP A 258 0.18 -13.72 -3.37
C ASP A 258 -0.80 -12.61 -2.96
N SER A 259 -0.81 -12.23 -1.68
CA SER A 259 -1.62 -11.10 -1.20
C SER A 259 -1.14 -9.75 -1.76
N TYR A 260 0.17 -9.57 -1.95
CA TYR A 260 0.73 -8.34 -2.51
C TYR A 260 0.36 -8.19 -3.97
N LEU A 261 0.53 -9.26 -4.76
CA LEU A 261 0.13 -9.27 -6.17
C LEU A 261 -1.38 -9.09 -6.32
N ALA A 262 -2.17 -9.74 -5.48
CA ALA A 262 -3.63 -9.66 -5.50
C ALA A 262 -4.16 -8.23 -5.33
N VAL A 263 -3.60 -7.46 -4.39
CA VAL A 263 -4.02 -6.08 -4.17
C VAL A 263 -3.60 -5.14 -5.31
N GLN A 264 -2.55 -5.52 -6.05
CA GLN A 264 -2.10 -4.87 -7.28
C GLN A 264 -2.85 -5.36 -8.53
N GLY A 265 -3.85 -6.24 -8.37
CA GLY A 265 -4.69 -6.74 -9.46
C GLY A 265 -4.08 -7.88 -10.27
N TYR A 266 -3.12 -8.60 -9.70
CA TYR A 266 -2.49 -9.77 -10.32
C TYR A 266 -2.80 -11.05 -9.54
N SER A 267 -2.83 -12.18 -10.25
CA SER A 267 -2.84 -13.51 -9.68
C SER A 267 -1.56 -14.24 -10.05
N LEU A 268 -1.00 -14.95 -9.07
CA LEU A 268 0.15 -15.82 -9.29
C LEU A 268 -0.34 -17.18 -9.80
N ARG A 269 0.25 -17.68 -10.89
CA ARG A 269 0.01 -19.06 -11.33
C ARG A 269 0.58 -20.05 -10.32
N GLN A 270 -0.15 -21.12 -10.06
CA GLN A 270 0.33 -22.19 -9.18
C GLN A 270 1.36 -23.05 -9.90
N GLU A 271 2.62 -22.64 -9.81
CA GLU A 271 3.76 -23.43 -10.27
C GLU A 271 4.72 -23.65 -9.09
N VAL A 272 5.14 -24.90 -8.92
CA VAL A 272 6.12 -25.26 -7.90
C VAL A 272 7.49 -25.32 -8.58
N PRO A 273 8.49 -24.53 -8.14
CA PRO A 273 9.83 -24.61 -8.70
C PRO A 273 10.43 -26.00 -8.44
N ASP A 274 11.26 -26.48 -9.37
CA ASP A 274 12.02 -27.74 -9.27
C ASP A 274 13.12 -27.64 -8.19
N ALA A 275 12.70 -27.59 -6.91
CA ALA A 275 13.59 -27.39 -5.77
C ALA A 275 14.71 -28.43 -5.73
N THR A 276 14.36 -29.71 -5.94
CA THR A 276 15.35 -30.80 -5.98
C THR A 276 16.36 -30.60 -7.09
N GLY A 277 15.93 -30.21 -8.29
CA GLY A 277 16.84 -29.91 -9.39
C GLY A 277 17.75 -28.72 -9.10
N ILE A 278 17.21 -27.65 -8.50
CA ILE A 278 17.99 -26.47 -8.10
C ILE A 278 19.04 -26.85 -7.05
N GLU A 279 18.68 -27.65 -6.05
CA GLU A 279 19.60 -28.13 -5.01
C GLU A 279 20.72 -29.01 -5.59
N GLN A 280 20.40 -29.89 -6.55
CA GLN A 280 21.40 -30.69 -7.26
C GLN A 280 22.41 -29.82 -8.02
N ARG A 281 21.97 -28.66 -8.55
CA ARG A 281 22.81 -27.70 -9.27
C ARG A 281 23.42 -26.63 -8.38
N ALA A 282 23.12 -26.61 -7.07
CA ALA A 282 23.46 -25.50 -6.19
C ALA A 282 24.97 -25.19 -6.20
N GLU A 283 25.81 -26.22 -6.19
CA GLU A 283 27.26 -26.04 -6.20
C GLU A 283 27.76 -25.46 -7.53
N LEU A 284 27.25 -25.96 -8.66
CA LEU A 284 27.57 -25.39 -9.97
C LEU A 284 27.12 -23.93 -10.07
N THR A 285 25.92 -23.61 -9.56
CA THR A 285 25.41 -22.24 -9.50
C THR A 285 26.33 -21.33 -8.69
N ARG A 286 26.82 -21.78 -7.51
CA ARG A 286 27.79 -21.02 -6.70
C ARG A 286 29.10 -20.79 -7.45
N GLN A 287 29.63 -21.82 -8.11
CA GLN A 287 30.85 -21.70 -8.91
C GLN A 287 30.67 -20.68 -10.05
N LEU A 288 29.55 -20.75 -10.78
CA LEU A 288 29.22 -19.77 -11.83
C LEU A 288 29.13 -18.34 -11.29
N ILE A 289 28.54 -18.14 -10.11
CA ILE A 289 28.47 -16.82 -9.45
C ILE A 289 29.86 -16.33 -9.05
N CYS A 290 30.68 -17.18 -8.42
CA CYS A 290 32.00 -16.78 -7.93
C CYS A 290 32.96 -16.44 -9.08
N HIS A 291 32.89 -17.20 -10.17
CA HIS A 291 33.75 -17.00 -11.34
C HIS A 291 33.13 -16.12 -12.41
N ALA A 292 31.91 -15.61 -12.25
CA ALA A 292 31.27 -14.73 -13.24
C ALA A 292 32.19 -13.56 -13.69
N PRO A 293 32.94 -12.87 -12.81
CA PRO A 293 33.83 -11.80 -13.23
C PRO A 293 34.94 -12.25 -14.19
N GLU A 294 35.52 -13.43 -13.97
CA GLU A 294 36.64 -13.93 -14.79
C GLU A 294 36.19 -14.80 -15.97
N ALA A 295 35.02 -15.45 -15.88
CA ALA A 295 34.51 -16.44 -16.83
C ALA A 295 33.67 -15.83 -17.97
N GLN A 296 33.89 -14.56 -18.32
CA GLN A 296 33.13 -13.85 -19.34
C GLN A 296 33.14 -14.56 -20.70
N GLU A 297 34.28 -15.12 -21.10
CA GLU A 297 34.42 -15.85 -22.36
C GLU A 297 33.59 -17.14 -22.37
N LEU A 298 33.70 -17.95 -21.30
CA LEU A 298 32.92 -19.18 -21.12
C LEU A 298 31.41 -18.90 -21.15
N LEU A 299 30.95 -17.88 -20.40
CA LEU A 299 29.55 -17.46 -20.43
C LEU A 299 29.13 -17.04 -21.86
N GLY A 300 30.06 -16.55 -22.68
CA GLY A 300 29.82 -16.21 -24.09
C GLY A 300 29.56 -17.45 -24.93
N HIS A 301 30.44 -18.45 -24.81
CA HIS A 301 30.31 -19.72 -25.50
C HIS A 301 29.04 -20.47 -25.10
N LEU A 302 28.68 -20.47 -23.81
CA LEU A 302 27.45 -21.09 -23.32
C LEU A 302 26.20 -20.41 -23.91
N ASN A 303 26.12 -19.08 -23.84
CA ASN A 303 25.00 -18.32 -24.41
C ASN A 303 24.88 -18.54 -25.93
N PHE A 304 25.99 -18.62 -26.65
CA PHE A 304 26.00 -18.93 -28.08
C PHE A 304 25.49 -20.35 -28.37
N ALA A 305 25.98 -21.35 -27.64
CA ALA A 305 25.55 -22.73 -27.75
C ALA A 305 24.04 -22.87 -27.49
N VAL A 306 23.54 -22.23 -26.43
CA VAL A 306 22.12 -22.19 -26.08
C VAL A 306 21.30 -21.52 -27.18
N LYS A 307 21.77 -20.38 -27.72
CA LYS A 307 21.09 -19.70 -28.83
C LYS A 307 20.90 -20.65 -30.03
N ARG A 308 21.95 -21.38 -30.43
CA ARG A 308 21.89 -22.38 -31.51
C ARG A 308 20.94 -23.52 -31.19
N TYR A 309 20.92 -24.00 -29.95
CA TYR A 309 19.97 -25.02 -29.51
C TYR A 309 18.51 -24.54 -29.66
N VAL A 310 18.20 -23.33 -29.19
CA VAL A 310 16.85 -22.73 -29.25
C VAL A 310 16.41 -22.44 -30.69
N GLU A 311 17.34 -22.08 -31.58
CA GLU A 311 17.11 -21.95 -33.04
C GLU A 311 16.85 -23.30 -33.75
N ARG A 312 16.66 -24.38 -32.98
CA ARG A 312 16.47 -25.76 -33.46
C ARG A 312 17.63 -26.24 -34.34
N ARG A 313 18.86 -25.79 -34.02
CA ARG A 313 20.11 -26.27 -34.60
C ARG A 313 20.94 -27.00 -33.55
N PRO A 314 20.46 -28.14 -33.02
CA PRO A 314 21.11 -28.83 -31.89
C PRO A 314 22.51 -29.38 -32.23
N LEU A 315 22.80 -29.66 -33.52
CA LEU A 315 24.13 -30.08 -33.98
C LEU A 315 25.17 -28.94 -33.90
N ASP A 316 24.70 -27.69 -33.98
CA ASP A 316 25.52 -26.47 -33.90
C ASP A 316 25.62 -25.91 -32.47
N ALA A 317 24.87 -26.48 -31.51
CA ALA A 317 24.79 -26.02 -30.13
C ALA A 317 26.02 -26.40 -29.29
N ARG A 318 27.22 -26.09 -29.81
CA ARG A 318 28.51 -26.50 -29.27
C ARG A 318 29.14 -25.43 -28.39
N VAL A 319 29.81 -25.86 -27.33
CA VAL A 319 30.60 -25.02 -26.44
C VAL A 319 32.06 -25.10 -26.87
N GLN A 320 32.58 -24.06 -27.52
CA GLN A 320 33.95 -24.00 -28.05
C GLN A 320 34.54 -22.57 -28.01
N PRO A 321 35.88 -22.43 -27.86
CA PRO A 321 36.84 -23.47 -27.46
C PRO A 321 36.54 -24.05 -26.07
N GLN A 322 37.08 -25.23 -25.78
CA GLN A 322 36.99 -25.78 -24.42
C GLN A 322 37.79 -24.88 -23.49
N PRO A 323 37.20 -24.43 -22.37
CA PRO A 323 37.89 -23.55 -21.44
C PRO A 323 39.06 -24.27 -20.75
N ALA A 324 40.10 -23.51 -20.42
CA ALA A 324 41.20 -23.95 -19.58
C ALA A 324 41.07 -23.41 -18.15
N GLY A 325 41.88 -23.93 -17.22
CA GLY A 325 41.92 -23.46 -15.83
C GLY A 325 40.58 -23.65 -15.10
N PRO A 326 40.14 -22.68 -14.25
CA PRO A 326 38.88 -22.78 -13.49
C PRO A 326 37.63 -23.01 -14.36
N GLY A 327 37.64 -22.54 -15.61
CA GLY A 327 36.54 -22.78 -16.54
C GLY A 327 36.39 -24.25 -16.94
N LYS A 328 37.47 -25.04 -16.90
CA LYS A 328 37.42 -26.49 -17.17
C LYS A 328 36.64 -27.22 -16.07
N GLU A 329 36.92 -26.92 -14.80
CA GLU A 329 36.24 -27.57 -13.66
C GLU A 329 34.73 -27.30 -13.68
N ILE A 330 34.32 -26.07 -14.00
CA ILE A 330 32.92 -25.68 -14.18
C ILE A 330 32.26 -26.51 -15.30
N VAL A 331 32.97 -26.67 -16.43
CA VAL A 331 32.46 -27.45 -17.58
C VAL A 331 32.40 -28.95 -17.27
N ASP A 332 33.40 -29.51 -16.60
CA ASP A 332 33.39 -30.91 -16.16
C ASP A 332 32.16 -31.18 -15.28
N ARG A 333 31.86 -30.26 -14.35
CA ARG A 333 30.66 -30.33 -13.51
C ARG A 333 29.35 -30.23 -14.31
N MET A 334 29.32 -29.43 -15.38
CA MET A 334 28.17 -29.38 -16.30
C MET A 334 27.93 -30.72 -17.01
N VAL A 335 29.00 -31.44 -17.37
CA VAL A 335 28.91 -32.78 -17.97
C VAL A 335 28.42 -33.80 -16.95
N GLU A 336 28.96 -33.80 -15.73
CA GLU A 336 28.51 -34.66 -14.63
C GLU A 336 27.01 -34.49 -14.32
N LEU A 337 26.52 -33.25 -14.36
CA LEU A 337 25.12 -32.90 -14.14
C LEU A 337 24.24 -33.10 -15.39
N LYS A 338 24.80 -33.65 -16.48
CA LYS A 338 24.11 -33.91 -17.76
C LYS A 338 23.48 -32.65 -18.36
N LEU A 339 24.14 -31.51 -18.19
CA LEU A 339 23.79 -30.25 -18.86
C LEU A 339 24.46 -30.16 -20.23
N LEU A 340 25.62 -30.80 -20.37
CA LEU A 340 26.37 -30.92 -21.61
C LEU A 340 26.62 -32.40 -21.94
N ASP A 341 26.48 -32.75 -23.21
CA ASP A 341 26.82 -34.07 -23.75
C ASP A 341 28.06 -34.01 -24.63
N ALA A 342 28.78 -35.13 -24.72
CA ALA A 342 29.84 -35.30 -25.71
C ALA A 342 29.31 -35.22 -27.14
N ALA A 343 30.08 -34.58 -28.03
CA ALA A 343 29.85 -34.50 -29.46
C ALA A 343 31.16 -34.78 -30.23
N GLU A 344 31.08 -35.03 -31.54
CA GLU A 344 32.26 -35.37 -32.37
C GLU A 344 33.44 -34.40 -32.18
N ASN A 345 33.16 -33.09 -32.05
CA ASN A 345 34.17 -32.08 -31.74
C ASN A 345 33.71 -31.21 -30.56
N GLY A 346 33.90 -31.68 -29.32
CA GLY A 346 33.66 -30.90 -28.10
C GLY A 346 32.38 -31.29 -27.35
N LEU A 347 31.73 -30.30 -26.73
CA LEU A 347 30.53 -30.49 -25.90
C LEU A 347 29.34 -29.77 -26.50
N ARG A 348 28.13 -30.29 -26.29
CA ARG A 348 26.87 -29.69 -26.76
C ARG A 348 25.82 -29.62 -25.67
N VAL A 349 24.87 -28.70 -25.80
CA VAL A 349 23.71 -28.61 -24.88
C VAL A 349 22.88 -29.89 -24.93
N ALA A 350 22.68 -30.52 -23.76
CA ALA A 350 22.10 -31.87 -23.67
C ALA A 350 20.57 -31.93 -23.78
N SER A 351 19.87 -30.88 -23.33
CA SER A 351 18.40 -30.87 -23.27
C SER A 351 17.82 -29.46 -23.20
N GLU A 352 16.50 -29.36 -23.33
CA GLU A 352 15.78 -28.09 -23.11
C GLU A 352 15.91 -27.58 -21.67
N ARG A 353 15.93 -28.48 -20.67
CA ARG A 353 16.19 -28.08 -19.27
C ARG A 353 17.60 -27.49 -19.14
N ALA A 354 18.57 -28.13 -19.78
CA ALA A 354 19.95 -27.64 -19.80
C ALA A 354 20.06 -26.29 -20.53
N SER A 355 19.35 -26.10 -21.64
CA SER A 355 19.37 -24.85 -22.38
C SER A 355 18.81 -23.69 -21.56
N ARG A 356 17.74 -23.90 -20.78
CA ARG A 356 17.19 -22.88 -19.87
C ARG A 356 18.18 -22.51 -18.76
N TYR A 357 18.76 -23.51 -18.10
CA TYR A 357 19.75 -23.28 -17.04
C TYR A 357 21.00 -22.57 -17.57
N LEU A 358 21.67 -23.14 -18.58
CA LEU A 358 22.91 -22.60 -19.17
C LEU A 358 22.69 -21.26 -19.87
N GLY A 359 21.47 -20.99 -20.36
CA GLY A 359 21.08 -19.73 -21.00
C GLY A 359 20.93 -18.55 -20.05
N GLY A 360 20.97 -18.79 -18.74
CA GLY A 360 20.88 -17.73 -17.72
C GLY A 360 20.03 -18.08 -16.51
N GLY A 361 19.24 -19.16 -16.56
CA GLY A 361 18.41 -19.59 -15.44
C GLY A 361 19.20 -19.89 -14.16
N TRP A 362 20.51 -20.16 -14.27
CA TRP A 362 21.39 -20.27 -13.09
C TRP A 362 21.43 -19.00 -12.22
N LEU A 363 21.21 -17.81 -12.78
CA LEU A 363 21.16 -16.55 -12.02
C LEU A 363 19.83 -16.38 -11.26
N GLU A 364 18.73 -16.87 -11.81
CA GLU A 364 17.45 -17.01 -11.10
C GLU A 364 17.57 -18.05 -9.98
N GLU A 365 18.19 -19.21 -10.27
CA GLU A 365 18.46 -20.23 -9.25
C GLU A 365 19.34 -19.68 -8.12
N TRP A 366 20.27 -18.77 -8.40
CA TRP A 366 21.02 -18.07 -7.36
C TRP A 366 20.12 -17.25 -6.45
N CYS A 367 19.15 -16.51 -7.00
CA CYS A 367 18.15 -15.80 -6.21
C CYS A 367 17.34 -16.76 -5.32
N TRP A 368 17.01 -17.95 -5.84
CA TRP A 368 16.33 -18.98 -5.05
C TRP A 368 17.18 -19.52 -3.90
N LEU A 369 18.47 -19.78 -4.14
CA LEU A 369 19.41 -20.22 -3.10
C LEU A 369 19.57 -19.16 -2.01
N VAL A 370 19.66 -17.88 -2.39
CA VAL A 370 19.66 -16.75 -1.44
C VAL A 370 18.37 -16.74 -0.63
N GLY A 371 17.20 -16.89 -1.27
CA GLY A 371 15.91 -16.98 -0.58
C GLY A 371 15.87 -18.13 0.42
N LYS A 372 16.37 -19.31 0.05
CA LYS A 372 16.47 -20.47 0.95
C LYS A 372 17.36 -20.22 2.15
N GLU A 373 18.50 -19.58 1.98
CA GLU A 373 19.35 -19.22 3.10
C GLU A 373 18.68 -18.18 4.03
N LEU A 374 17.89 -17.26 3.48
CA LEU A 374 17.12 -16.30 4.26
C LEU A 374 15.98 -16.97 5.06
N GLU A 375 15.41 -18.10 4.60
CA GLU A 375 14.43 -18.87 5.40
C GLU A 375 15.03 -19.40 6.70
N LEU A 376 16.33 -19.71 6.69
CA LEU A 376 17.08 -20.26 7.82
C LEU A 376 17.66 -19.19 8.75
N GLY A 377 17.49 -17.90 8.42
CA GLY A 377 18.05 -16.79 9.19
C GLY A 377 17.48 -16.64 10.61
N ASP A 378 18.18 -15.86 11.43
CA ASP A 378 17.72 -15.45 12.76
C ASP A 378 16.53 -14.49 12.71
N LYS A 379 15.87 -14.28 13.85
CA LYS A 379 14.75 -13.32 13.98
C LYS A 379 15.21 -11.92 13.53
N GLY A 380 14.43 -11.30 12.63
CA GLY A 380 14.77 -9.99 12.02
C GLY A 380 15.64 -10.07 10.77
N ARG A 381 16.27 -11.22 10.49
CA ARG A 381 17.02 -11.51 9.25
C ARG A 381 16.39 -12.65 8.44
N ARG A 382 15.36 -13.30 9.00
CA ARG A 382 14.59 -14.37 8.38
C ARG A 382 13.56 -13.83 7.39
N LEU A 383 13.43 -14.50 6.23
CA LEU A 383 12.36 -14.25 5.28
C LEU A 383 11.59 -15.55 4.97
N HIS A 384 10.29 -15.56 5.26
CA HIS A 384 9.45 -16.75 5.06
C HIS A 384 9.25 -17.10 3.56
N ARG A 385 9.15 -18.40 3.23
CA ARG A 385 9.00 -18.92 1.84
C ARG A 385 7.92 -18.22 1.01
N THR A 386 6.82 -17.81 1.65
CA THR A 386 5.68 -17.16 1.00
C THR A 386 5.93 -15.70 0.61
N ARG A 387 7.11 -15.16 0.94
CA ARG A 387 7.50 -13.76 0.71
C ARG A 387 8.53 -13.60 -0.39
N TRP A 388 8.98 -14.69 -1.00
CA TRP A 388 9.92 -14.61 -2.09
C TRP A 388 9.70 -15.76 -3.09
N GLY A 389 10.18 -15.57 -4.31
CA GLY A 389 10.11 -16.59 -5.34
C GLY A 389 10.85 -16.17 -6.61
N ILE A 390 11.02 -17.15 -7.50
CA ILE A 390 11.66 -16.98 -8.80
C ILE A 390 10.70 -17.47 -9.89
N ASN A 391 10.90 -16.99 -11.13
CA ASN A 391 10.12 -17.37 -12.31
C ASN A 391 8.61 -17.27 -12.07
N LEU A 392 8.21 -16.16 -11.44
CA LEU A 392 6.85 -15.92 -11.02
C LEU A 392 6.03 -15.47 -12.23
N ARG A 393 5.11 -16.33 -12.65
CA ARG A 393 4.17 -16.04 -13.73
C ARG A 393 2.91 -15.40 -13.18
N ILE A 394 2.62 -14.19 -13.65
CA ILE A 394 1.50 -13.40 -13.17
C ILE A 394 0.55 -13.05 -14.31
N ASP A 395 -0.74 -13.14 -14.03
CA ASP A 395 -1.81 -12.70 -14.91
C ASP A 395 -2.63 -11.62 -14.21
N PRO A 396 -3.25 -10.69 -14.95
CA PRO A 396 -4.31 -9.84 -14.42
C PRO A 396 -5.40 -10.70 -13.77
N TRP A 397 -5.93 -10.21 -12.66
CA TRP A 397 -6.96 -10.88 -11.89
C TRP A 397 -8.39 -10.56 -12.41
N ASP A 398 -8.57 -9.97 -13.59
CA ASP A 398 -9.90 -9.58 -14.07
C ASP A 398 -10.89 -10.77 -13.94
N GLY A 399 -11.86 -10.66 -13.03
CA GLY A 399 -12.63 -11.78 -12.49
C GLY A 399 -13.44 -12.62 -13.50
N ALA A 400 -13.27 -12.38 -14.80
CA ALA A 400 -13.86 -13.10 -15.92
C ALA A 400 -12.86 -13.96 -16.74
N ARG A 401 -11.53 -13.79 -16.63
CA ARG A 401 -10.58 -14.55 -17.47
C ARG A 401 -9.21 -14.77 -16.82
N VAL A 402 -9.15 -15.67 -15.83
CA VAL A 402 -7.94 -16.49 -15.73
C VAL A 402 -7.93 -17.35 -16.97
N ALA A 403 -7.16 -16.96 -17.99
CA ALA A 403 -7.06 -17.70 -19.22
C ALA A 403 -6.74 -19.17 -18.89
N ALA A 404 -7.54 -20.09 -19.46
CA ALA A 404 -7.38 -21.53 -19.27
C ALA A 404 -5.90 -21.94 -19.35
N GLY A 405 -5.49 -22.92 -18.53
CA GLY A 405 -4.09 -23.21 -18.14
C GLY A 405 -3.01 -23.40 -19.22
N ASN A 406 -3.32 -23.20 -20.50
CA ASN A 406 -2.39 -23.21 -21.62
C ASN A 406 -2.10 -21.81 -22.23
N ALA A 407 -2.74 -20.74 -21.78
CA ALA A 407 -2.40 -19.40 -22.27
C ALA A 407 -1.05 -18.92 -21.70
N TYR A 408 -0.22 -18.26 -22.50
CA TYR A 408 1.03 -17.66 -22.02
C TYR A 408 0.75 -16.60 -20.95
N PRO A 409 1.56 -16.52 -19.87
CA PRO A 409 1.42 -15.46 -18.89
C PRO A 409 1.67 -14.12 -19.53
N LEU A 410 0.93 -13.10 -19.09
CA LEU A 410 1.16 -11.74 -19.57
C LEU A 410 2.51 -11.20 -19.08
N ASN A 411 2.93 -11.56 -17.86
CA ASN A 411 4.23 -11.16 -17.33
C ASN A 411 4.89 -12.29 -16.53
N GLU A 412 6.22 -12.26 -16.54
CA GLU A 412 7.09 -13.12 -15.75
C GLU A 412 8.07 -12.23 -14.96
N LEU A 413 8.24 -12.56 -13.68
CA LEU A 413 9.22 -11.93 -12.78
C LEU A 413 10.33 -12.95 -12.49
N ASP A 414 11.56 -12.65 -12.88
CA ASP A 414 12.71 -13.54 -12.69
C ASP A 414 12.90 -13.84 -11.19
N ALA A 415 12.89 -12.81 -10.33
CA ALA A 415 12.79 -12.99 -8.89
C ALA A 415 12.08 -11.81 -8.19
N ALA A 416 11.37 -12.12 -7.09
CA ALA A 416 10.74 -11.11 -6.25
C ALA A 416 10.85 -11.48 -4.75
N PHE A 417 11.01 -10.45 -3.91
CA PHE A 417 11.07 -10.55 -2.45
C PHE A 417 10.16 -9.50 -1.82
N VAL A 418 9.47 -9.82 -0.72
CA VAL A 418 8.54 -8.94 -0.02
C VAL A 418 8.90 -8.83 1.46
N HIS A 419 9.30 -7.64 1.89
CA HIS A 419 9.63 -7.35 3.30
C HIS A 419 9.21 -5.93 3.65
N ARG A 420 8.83 -5.68 4.91
CA ARG A 420 8.27 -4.39 5.37
C ARG A 420 7.13 -3.88 4.48
N ASN A 421 6.33 -4.80 3.95
CA ASN A 421 5.22 -4.51 3.04
C ASN A 421 5.65 -3.77 1.76
N ARG A 422 6.90 -3.96 1.32
CA ARG A 422 7.48 -3.45 0.07
C ARG A 422 8.02 -4.61 -0.75
N MET A 423 8.02 -4.45 -2.07
CA MET A 423 8.51 -5.45 -3.01
C MET A 423 9.86 -5.04 -3.59
N LEU A 424 10.80 -6.00 -3.57
CA LEU A 424 12.03 -5.98 -4.35
C LEU A 424 11.84 -6.88 -5.57
N LEU A 425 11.88 -6.28 -6.75
CA LEU A 425 11.90 -6.95 -8.05
C LEU A 425 13.34 -7.08 -8.53
N MET A 426 13.70 -8.26 -9.04
CA MET A 426 15.00 -8.54 -9.60
C MET A 426 14.82 -9.09 -11.02
N GLU A 427 15.46 -8.46 -12.00
CA GLU A 427 15.61 -9.00 -13.35
C GLU A 427 17.02 -9.61 -13.48
N CYS A 428 17.12 -10.80 -14.04
CA CYS A 428 18.36 -11.56 -14.20
C CYS A 428 18.81 -11.56 -15.67
N LYS A 429 20.08 -11.22 -15.93
CA LYS A 429 20.67 -11.21 -17.28
C LYS A 429 22.08 -11.79 -17.31
N SER A 430 22.23 -12.92 -17.98
CA SER A 430 23.51 -13.64 -18.17
C SER A 430 24.24 -13.28 -19.48
N GLY A 431 23.52 -12.73 -20.47
CA GLY A 431 24.01 -12.48 -21.83
C GLY A 431 24.36 -11.03 -22.13
N GLN A 432 24.99 -10.78 -23.29
CA GLN A 432 25.39 -9.44 -23.76
C GLN A 432 24.21 -8.54 -24.19
N GLN A 433 22.97 -9.02 -24.11
CA GLN A 433 21.77 -8.24 -24.43
C GLN A 433 21.69 -6.93 -23.66
N ILE A 434 22.30 -6.89 -22.47
CA ILE A 434 22.31 -5.69 -21.63
C ILE A 434 23.35 -4.66 -22.04
N SER A 435 24.38 -5.09 -22.76
CA SER A 435 25.44 -4.24 -23.31
C SER A 435 25.05 -3.64 -24.66
N ASP A 436 24.04 -4.22 -25.34
CA ASP A 436 23.39 -3.68 -26.53
C ASP A 436 22.48 -2.50 -26.11
N PRO A 437 22.70 -1.28 -26.64
CA PRO A 437 21.94 -0.09 -26.22
C PRO A 437 20.42 -0.22 -26.40
N GLY A 438 19.97 -0.88 -27.48
CA GLY A 438 18.55 -1.04 -27.77
C GLY A 438 17.91 -2.06 -26.84
N LYS A 439 18.49 -3.26 -26.75
CA LYS A 439 17.95 -4.34 -25.89
C LYS A 439 18.07 -4.03 -24.41
N GLY A 440 19.18 -3.39 -23.99
CA GLY A 440 19.37 -2.92 -22.62
C GLY A 440 18.32 -1.89 -22.23
N GLN A 441 17.93 -0.99 -23.15
CA GLN A 441 16.84 -0.05 -22.92
C GLN A 441 15.50 -0.74 -22.72
N ASP A 442 15.17 -1.73 -23.54
CA ASP A 442 13.91 -2.46 -23.43
C ASP A 442 13.79 -3.20 -22.09
N ILE A 443 14.88 -3.80 -21.61
CA ILE A 443 14.95 -4.45 -20.30
C ILE A 443 14.66 -3.45 -19.18
N LEU A 444 15.31 -2.27 -19.20
CA LEU A 444 15.12 -1.24 -18.18
C LEU A 444 13.69 -0.67 -18.21
N ASN A 445 13.12 -0.46 -19.40
CA ASN A 445 11.75 0.02 -19.56
C ASN A 445 10.74 -1.01 -19.03
N LYS A 446 10.94 -2.29 -19.34
CA LYS A 446 10.10 -3.38 -18.81
C LYS A 446 10.16 -3.42 -17.28
N LEU A 447 11.36 -3.40 -16.70
CA LEU A 447 11.53 -3.45 -15.25
C LEU A 447 10.95 -2.22 -14.55
N GLU A 448 11.07 -1.03 -15.14
CA GLU A 448 10.45 0.20 -14.64
C GLU A 448 8.92 0.13 -14.67
N ALA A 449 8.34 -0.40 -15.74
CA ALA A 449 6.89 -0.61 -15.85
C ALA A 449 6.38 -1.64 -14.82
N LEU A 450 7.11 -2.76 -14.65
CA LEU A 450 6.80 -3.76 -13.64
C LEU A 450 6.91 -3.19 -12.22
N GLY A 451 7.93 -2.37 -11.94
CA GLY A 451 8.04 -1.65 -10.67
C GLY A 451 6.80 -0.83 -10.33
N LYS A 452 6.36 0.00 -11.27
CA LYS A 452 5.19 0.88 -11.08
C LYS A 452 3.88 0.11 -10.88
N HIS A 453 3.64 -0.92 -11.69
CA HIS A 453 2.34 -1.61 -11.71
C HIS A 453 2.27 -2.80 -10.77
N VAL A 454 3.37 -3.53 -10.59
CA VAL A 454 3.42 -4.74 -9.76
C VAL A 454 4.03 -4.43 -8.39
N GLY A 455 5.13 -3.67 -8.36
CA GLY A 455 5.81 -3.28 -7.13
C GLY A 455 5.05 -2.21 -6.33
N GLY A 456 4.33 -1.31 -6.99
CA GLY A 456 3.63 -0.18 -6.35
C GLY A 456 4.56 1.00 -6.03
N ARG A 457 4.08 2.01 -5.30
CA ARG A 457 4.81 3.28 -5.08
C ARG A 457 6.21 3.14 -4.48
N LEU A 458 6.40 2.18 -3.58
CA LEU A 458 7.66 1.96 -2.85
C LEU A 458 8.43 0.75 -3.42
N ASP A 459 8.34 0.52 -4.73
CA ASP A 459 9.04 -0.56 -5.39
C ASP A 459 10.57 -0.37 -5.31
N THR A 460 11.28 -1.48 -5.17
CA THR A 460 12.74 -1.54 -5.34
C THR A 460 13.04 -2.43 -6.53
N LYS A 461 13.89 -1.97 -7.46
CA LYS A 461 14.21 -2.70 -8.69
C LYS A 461 15.69 -2.95 -8.80
N TRP A 462 16.11 -4.20 -8.91
CA TRP A 462 17.49 -4.58 -9.17
C TRP A 462 17.63 -5.29 -10.51
N LEU A 463 18.77 -5.08 -11.16
CA LEU A 463 19.15 -5.75 -12.38
C LEU A 463 20.45 -6.50 -12.13
N LEU A 464 20.35 -7.82 -12.05
CA LEU A 464 21.48 -8.71 -11.79
C LEU A 464 22.11 -9.04 -13.13
N SER A 465 23.38 -8.72 -13.31
CA SER A 465 24.09 -9.01 -14.55
C SER A 465 25.31 -9.89 -14.31
N ALA A 466 25.40 -11.00 -15.06
CA ALA A 466 26.62 -11.78 -15.15
C ALA A 466 27.64 -11.18 -16.14
N ARG A 467 27.31 -10.04 -16.76
CA ARG A 467 28.18 -9.30 -17.70
C ARG A 467 28.58 -7.97 -17.08
N HIS A 468 29.82 -7.54 -17.36
CA HIS A 468 30.23 -6.20 -16.98
C HIS A 468 29.43 -5.18 -17.79
N ILE A 469 28.85 -4.21 -17.08
CA ILE A 469 28.19 -3.05 -17.66
C ILE A 469 29.03 -1.85 -17.27
N ASN A 470 29.63 -1.18 -18.25
CA ASN A 470 30.42 0.01 -17.98
C ASN A 470 29.52 1.10 -17.37
N SER A 471 29.92 1.65 -16.23
CA SER A 471 29.20 2.69 -15.51
C SER A 471 29.05 4.00 -16.31
N GLY A 472 29.90 4.23 -17.31
CA GLY A 472 29.80 5.36 -18.24
C GLY A 472 28.78 5.15 -19.38
N ASN A 473 28.22 3.96 -19.54
CA ASN A 473 27.29 3.65 -20.63
C ASN A 473 25.88 4.25 -20.38
N GLN A 474 25.19 4.61 -21.47
CA GLN A 474 23.81 5.07 -21.48
C GLN A 474 22.83 4.17 -20.70
N VAL A 475 23.01 2.83 -20.76
CA VAL A 475 22.20 1.86 -20.00
C VAL A 475 22.34 2.09 -18.50
N TRP A 476 23.57 2.29 -18.00
CA TRP A 476 23.82 2.55 -16.58
C TRP A 476 23.20 3.88 -16.13
N GLN A 477 23.41 4.95 -16.91
CA GLN A 477 22.83 6.26 -16.63
C GLN A 477 21.30 6.22 -16.62
N ARG A 478 20.68 5.43 -17.50
CA ARG A 478 19.22 5.25 -17.53
C ARG A 478 18.74 4.44 -16.33
N ALA A 479 19.43 3.37 -15.95
CA ALA A 479 19.10 2.61 -14.75
C ALA A 479 19.08 3.50 -13.52
N GLN A 480 20.07 4.39 -13.35
CA GLN A 480 20.08 5.39 -12.27
C GLN A 480 18.85 6.32 -12.30
N LYS A 481 18.46 6.82 -13.49
CA LYS A 481 17.25 7.67 -13.64
C LYS A 481 15.95 6.94 -13.26
N TYR A 482 15.88 5.63 -13.47
CA TYR A 482 14.74 4.78 -13.09
C TYR A 482 14.84 4.26 -11.64
N GLY A 483 15.89 4.61 -10.90
CA GLY A 483 16.13 4.05 -9.57
C GLY A 483 16.38 2.54 -9.59
N ILE A 484 16.84 1.99 -10.73
CA ILE A 484 17.20 0.58 -10.88
C ILE A 484 18.66 0.41 -10.43
N ARG A 485 18.88 -0.42 -9.40
CA ARG A 485 20.23 -0.79 -8.96
C ARG A 485 20.76 -1.91 -9.85
N ILE A 486 21.87 -1.65 -10.54
CA ILE A 486 22.59 -2.72 -11.25
C ILE A 486 23.49 -3.44 -10.24
N VAL A 487 23.39 -4.77 -10.19
CA VAL A 487 24.29 -5.66 -9.44
C VAL A 487 25.25 -6.30 -10.45
N PRO A 488 26.50 -5.82 -10.54
CA PRO A 488 27.48 -6.32 -11.50
C PRO A 488 28.06 -7.68 -11.05
N PRO A 489 28.77 -8.42 -11.92
CA PRO A 489 29.19 -9.80 -11.64
C PRO A 489 30.01 -9.95 -10.36
N GLU A 490 30.84 -8.97 -10.02
CA GLU A 490 31.71 -8.94 -8.83
C GLU A 490 30.92 -8.91 -7.52
N ASN A 491 29.69 -8.39 -7.57
CA ASN A 491 28.81 -8.22 -6.43
C ASN A 491 27.74 -9.31 -6.33
N LEU A 492 27.61 -10.21 -7.31
CA LEU A 492 26.59 -11.27 -7.29
C LEU A 492 26.75 -12.19 -6.08
N ARG A 493 27.98 -12.48 -5.65
CA ARG A 493 28.26 -13.29 -4.45
C ARG A 493 27.74 -12.63 -3.16
N GLU A 494 27.64 -11.31 -3.14
CA GLU A 494 27.16 -10.52 -2.00
C GLU A 494 25.63 -10.31 -2.03
N LEU A 495 24.90 -10.95 -2.95
CA LEU A 495 23.47 -10.72 -3.13
C LEU A 495 22.68 -10.93 -1.83
N LYS A 496 23.00 -11.96 -1.05
CA LYS A 496 22.38 -12.19 0.26
C LYS A 496 22.56 -11.00 1.21
N ASN A 497 23.79 -10.48 1.31
CA ASN A 497 24.09 -9.33 2.16
C ASN A 497 23.39 -8.06 1.65
N ALA A 498 23.29 -7.90 0.33
CA ALA A 498 22.53 -6.82 -0.27
C ALA A 498 21.03 -6.91 0.08
N VAL A 499 20.42 -8.10 -0.03
CA VAL A 499 19.00 -8.32 0.34
C VAL A 499 18.77 -8.06 1.82
N LEU A 500 19.66 -8.55 2.69
CA LEU A 500 19.59 -8.24 4.13
C LEU A 500 19.69 -6.75 4.43
N THR A 501 20.56 -6.03 3.71
CA THR A 501 20.66 -4.57 3.85
C THR A 501 19.36 -3.90 3.42
N TRP A 502 18.79 -4.31 2.27
CA TRP A 502 17.49 -3.82 1.80
C TRP A 502 16.35 -4.10 2.79
N MET A 503 16.38 -5.23 3.50
CA MET A 503 15.40 -5.53 4.54
C MET A 503 15.44 -4.54 5.72
N THR A 504 16.58 -3.86 5.93
CA THR A 504 16.78 -2.90 7.03
C THR A 504 16.58 -1.43 6.64
N THR A 505 16.62 -1.12 5.34
CA THR A 505 16.23 0.19 4.78
C THR A 505 14.72 0.35 4.78
#